data_AF-A0A2M8ZAP9-F1
#
_entry.id   AF-A0A2M8ZAP9-F1
#
_cell.length_a   1.000
_cell.length_b   1.000
_cell.length_c   1.000
_cell.angle_alpha   90.00
_cell.angle_beta   90.00
_cell.angle_gamma   90.00
#
_symmetry.space_group_name_H-M   'P 1'
#
loop_
_entity.id
_entity.type
_entity.pdbx_description
1 polymer ?
#
loop_
_entity_poly.entity_id
_entity_poly.type
_entity_poly.pdbx_seq_one_letter_code
_entity_poly.pdbx_strand_id
1 'polypeptide(L)'
;MKNYILLTQIRKGVLVSGQGGCSQLGLGTSRRSRASIDSREVTKIDKEILIEYSDALARMKLLREQLQKKQEHLDRLRERGYVVADTVTMGKRGKKPLGTAVIIGYPFPESQRASRAYERCYAILMDEEEELLELIGEVEEYIAGIDKVEIRNIMTLYYVENMNWVQVAHRMNDLYKDQIFKGKMRCYTDDSCRCKHDRFLEKD
;
A
#
# COMPACT_ATOMS: atom_id res chain seq x y z
N MET A 1 8.60 8.96 -0.78
CA MET A 1 9.05 7.80 -1.59
C MET A 1 9.82 6.79 -0.75
N LYS A 2 9.17 6.19 0.25
CA LYS A 2 9.74 5.13 1.10
C LYS A 2 8.58 4.26 1.59
N ASN A 3 8.20 3.21 0.86
CA ASN A 3 7.31 2.15 1.40
C ASN A 3 7.22 0.85 0.59
N TYR A 4 8.03 0.65 -0.47
CA TYR A 4 8.06 -0.64 -1.21
C TYR A 4 9.37 -1.44 -1.07
N ILE A 5 10.36 -0.95 -0.31
CA ILE A 5 11.68 -1.63 -0.19
C ILE A 5 11.78 -2.54 1.04
N LEU A 6 10.91 -2.40 2.05
CA LEU A 6 11.01 -3.23 3.27
C LEU A 6 10.38 -4.62 3.12
N LEU A 7 9.37 -4.80 2.25
CA LEU A 7 8.74 -6.11 2.05
C LEU A 7 9.61 -7.08 1.22
N THR A 8 10.54 -6.57 0.41
CA THR A 8 11.46 -7.43 -0.35
C THR A 8 12.59 -8.02 0.51
N GLN A 9 12.85 -7.45 1.70
CA GLN A 9 13.95 -7.90 2.56
C GLN A 9 13.58 -9.06 3.49
N ILE A 10 12.30 -9.30 3.74
CA ILE A 10 11.86 -10.45 4.56
C ILE A 10 11.99 -11.77 3.78
N ARG A 11 11.98 -11.73 2.43
CA ARG A 11 12.14 -12.91 1.56
C ARG A 11 13.60 -13.36 1.30
N LYS A 12 14.63 -12.64 1.79
CA LYS A 12 16.06 -12.95 1.50
C LYS A 12 16.93 -13.23 2.74
N GLY A 13 16.31 -13.69 3.83
CA GLY A 13 16.98 -13.96 5.10
C GLY A 13 17.09 -15.43 5.49
N VAL A 14 17.63 -16.30 4.63
CA VAL A 14 18.22 -17.59 5.09
C VAL A 14 19.59 -17.75 4.42
N LEU A 15 20.60 -17.24 5.14
CA LEU A 15 22.01 -17.54 4.91
C LEU A 15 22.35 -18.73 5.81
N VAL A 16 22.57 -19.90 5.20
CA VAL A 16 23.46 -20.91 5.80
C VAL A 16 24.52 -21.24 4.76
N SER A 17 25.73 -20.83 5.11
CA SER A 17 27.01 -21.12 4.50
C SER A 17 27.23 -22.61 4.22
N GLY A 18 27.78 -22.91 3.04
CA GLY A 18 28.36 -24.21 2.70
C GLY A 18 29.28 -24.08 1.50
N GLN A 19 30.58 -24.03 1.76
CA GLN A 19 31.63 -24.11 0.74
C GLN A 19 31.60 -25.48 0.05
N GLY A 20 31.84 -25.52 -1.26
CA GLY A 20 32.29 -26.74 -1.93
C GLY A 20 31.97 -26.83 -3.42
N GLY A 21 33.03 -26.95 -4.23
CA GLY A 21 32.99 -27.89 -5.36
C GLY A 21 32.68 -27.34 -6.74
N CYS A 22 33.75 -27.09 -7.49
CA CYS A 22 33.80 -27.05 -8.95
C CYS A 22 33.36 -28.40 -9.57
N SER A 23 32.43 -28.39 -10.53
CA SER A 23 32.40 -29.38 -11.63
C SER A 23 31.58 -28.87 -12.82
N GLN A 24 32.22 -28.77 -13.98
CA GLN A 24 31.57 -28.62 -15.29
C GLN A 24 30.88 -29.93 -15.69
N LEU A 25 29.57 -29.90 -15.96
CA LEU A 25 28.81 -30.81 -16.84
C LEU A 25 27.60 -29.97 -17.30
N GLY A 26 27.25 -29.80 -18.57
CA GLY A 26 27.00 -30.80 -19.59
C GLY A 26 25.64 -30.43 -20.23
N LEU A 27 25.57 -30.48 -21.56
CA LEU A 27 24.46 -30.03 -22.41
C LEU A 27 23.09 -30.63 -22.06
N GLY A 28 22.03 -29.84 -22.26
CA GLY A 28 20.65 -30.31 -22.21
C GLY A 28 19.65 -29.27 -22.74
N THR A 29 19.51 -29.18 -24.07
CA THR A 29 18.45 -28.41 -24.74
C THR A 29 17.12 -29.15 -24.62
N SER A 30 16.45 -29.05 -23.47
CA SER A 30 15.09 -29.54 -23.33
C SER A 30 14.10 -28.52 -23.89
N ARG A 31 13.64 -28.77 -25.12
CA ARG A 31 12.44 -28.14 -25.70
C ARG A 31 11.27 -28.42 -24.76
N ARG A 32 10.90 -27.45 -23.91
CA ARG A 32 9.60 -27.46 -23.24
C ARG A 32 8.54 -27.33 -24.34
N SER A 33 7.86 -28.43 -24.60
CA SER A 33 6.57 -28.46 -25.26
C SER A 33 5.68 -27.41 -24.58
N ARG A 34 5.23 -26.43 -25.37
CA ARG A 34 4.09 -25.59 -25.01
C ARG A 34 2.89 -26.54 -24.91
N ALA A 35 2.64 -27.03 -23.70
CA ALA A 35 1.33 -27.54 -23.37
C ALA A 35 0.36 -26.39 -23.65
N SER A 36 -0.55 -26.63 -24.58
CA SER A 36 -1.74 -25.82 -24.81
C SER A 36 -2.49 -25.75 -23.48
N ILE A 37 -2.38 -24.62 -22.80
CA ILE A 37 -3.12 -24.35 -21.58
C ILE A 37 -4.42 -23.70 -22.01
N ASP A 38 -5.46 -24.46 -21.74
CA ASP A 38 -6.88 -24.18 -21.81
C ASP A 38 -7.21 -22.76 -21.35
N SER A 39 -8.01 -22.06 -22.15
CA SER A 39 -8.55 -20.73 -21.88
C SER A 39 -9.47 -20.80 -20.67
N ARG A 40 -8.91 -20.66 -19.47
CA ARG A 40 -9.72 -20.53 -18.24
C ARG A 40 -10.51 -19.24 -18.33
N GLU A 41 -11.83 -19.37 -18.34
CA GLU A 41 -12.79 -18.26 -18.26
C GLU A 41 -12.45 -17.39 -17.04
N VAL A 42 -12.12 -16.13 -17.33
CA VAL A 42 -12.08 -15.05 -16.33
C VAL A 42 -13.54 -14.75 -15.99
N THR A 43 -13.93 -14.97 -14.74
CA THR A 43 -15.33 -14.86 -14.31
C THR A 43 -15.58 -13.48 -13.71
N LYS A 44 -16.84 -13.05 -13.65
CA LYS A 44 -17.29 -11.78 -13.06
C LYS A 44 -16.67 -11.47 -11.68
N ILE A 45 -16.32 -12.51 -10.92
CA ILE A 45 -15.64 -12.46 -9.61
C ILE A 45 -14.31 -11.69 -9.70
N ASP A 46 -13.60 -11.78 -10.83
CA ASP A 46 -12.26 -11.23 -10.98
C ASP A 46 -12.22 -9.69 -11.09
N LYS A 47 -13.31 -9.07 -11.56
CA LYS A 47 -13.44 -7.60 -11.61
C LYS A 47 -13.75 -7.02 -10.24
N GLU A 48 -14.52 -7.76 -9.44
CA GLU A 48 -14.87 -7.39 -8.08
C GLU A 48 -13.62 -7.34 -7.21
N ILE A 49 -12.70 -8.31 -7.37
CA ILE A 49 -11.38 -8.34 -6.69
C ILE A 49 -10.55 -7.07 -6.98
N LEU A 50 -10.47 -6.63 -8.24
CA LEU A 50 -9.72 -5.41 -8.59
C LEU A 50 -10.34 -4.13 -8.00
N ILE A 51 -11.66 -4.06 -7.92
CA ILE A 51 -12.38 -2.93 -7.32
C ILE A 51 -12.13 -2.92 -5.81
N GLU A 52 -12.33 -4.06 -5.14
CA GLU A 52 -12.09 -4.22 -3.71
C GLU A 52 -10.66 -3.86 -3.33
N TYR A 53 -9.68 -4.28 -4.13
CA TYR A 53 -8.28 -3.92 -3.94
C TYR A 53 -8.05 -2.41 -4.02
N SER A 54 -8.66 -1.74 -4.99
CA SER A 54 -8.53 -0.29 -5.14
C SER A 54 -9.14 0.48 -3.96
N ASP A 55 -10.29 0.01 -3.45
CA ASP A 55 -10.96 0.56 -2.28
C ASP A 55 -10.15 0.32 -1.00
N ALA A 56 -9.58 -0.88 -0.84
CA ALA A 56 -8.72 -1.26 0.28
C ALA A 56 -7.44 -0.39 0.32
N LEU A 57 -6.80 -0.14 -0.82
CA LEU A 57 -5.66 0.78 -0.91
C LEU A 57 -6.02 2.21 -0.48
N ALA A 58 -7.15 2.73 -0.94
CA ALA A 58 -7.62 4.06 -0.57
C ALA A 58 -7.93 4.14 0.93
N ARG A 59 -8.55 3.08 1.48
CA ARG A 59 -8.85 2.94 2.91
C ARG A 59 -7.58 2.92 3.76
N MET A 60 -6.57 2.14 3.38
CA MET A 60 -5.30 2.09 4.11
C MET A 60 -4.57 3.43 4.10
N LYS A 61 -4.58 4.15 2.98
CA LYS A 61 -4.02 5.50 2.92
C LYS A 61 -4.71 6.43 3.91
N LEU A 62 -6.03 6.39 3.98
CA LEU A 62 -6.81 7.18 4.94
C LEU A 62 -6.47 6.81 6.39
N LEU A 63 -6.40 5.52 6.72
CA LEU A 63 -6.05 5.06 8.07
C LEU A 63 -4.65 5.52 8.49
N ARG A 64 -3.66 5.44 7.59
CA ARG A 64 -2.31 5.95 7.84
C ARG A 64 -2.28 7.45 8.11
N GLU A 65 -3.02 8.24 7.35
CA GLU A 65 -3.16 9.69 7.59
C GLU A 65 -3.83 10.00 8.93
N GLN A 66 -4.86 9.22 9.31
CA GLN A 66 -5.52 9.36 10.61
C GLN A 66 -4.60 9.00 11.76
N LEU A 67 -3.84 7.91 11.63
CA LEU A 67 -2.86 7.49 12.62
C LEU A 67 -1.76 8.55 12.79
N GLN A 68 -1.26 9.10 11.68
CA GLN A 68 -0.27 10.18 11.70
C GLN A 68 -0.78 11.39 12.48
N LYS A 69 -2.03 11.83 12.25
CA LYS A 69 -2.62 12.95 12.99
C LYS A 69 -2.72 12.67 14.50
N LYS A 70 -3.01 11.42 14.89
CA LYS A 70 -3.03 11.00 16.30
C LYS A 70 -1.63 10.99 16.90
N GLN A 71 -0.64 10.52 16.15
CA GLN A 71 0.76 10.55 16.55
C GLN A 71 1.24 11.99 16.76
N GLU A 72 0.98 12.88 15.80
CA GLU A 72 1.32 14.30 15.92
C GLU A 72 0.64 14.95 17.14
N HIS A 73 -0.62 14.57 17.44
CA HIS A 73 -1.29 15.04 18.64
C HIS A 73 -0.62 14.54 19.92
N LEU A 74 -0.21 13.28 19.97
CA LEU A 74 0.55 12.71 21.09
C LEU A 74 1.91 13.40 21.26
N ASP A 75 2.61 13.65 20.15
CA ASP A 75 3.91 14.32 20.17
C ASP A 75 3.76 15.75 20.70
N ARG A 76 2.73 16.49 20.29
CA ARG A 76 2.39 17.81 20.88
C ARG A 76 2.12 17.74 22.37
N LEU A 77 1.42 16.72 22.85
CA LEU A 77 1.19 16.52 24.28
C LEU A 77 2.49 16.17 25.02
N ARG A 78 3.47 15.55 24.35
CA ARG A 78 4.76 15.14 24.92
C ARG A 78 5.83 16.22 24.84
N GLU A 79 5.67 17.22 23.97
CA GLU A 79 6.59 18.35 23.83
C GLU A 79 6.81 19.06 25.18
N ARG A 80 8.09 19.33 25.49
CA ARG A 80 8.48 20.01 26.73
C ARG A 80 7.91 21.44 26.72
N GLY A 81 6.80 21.65 27.42
CA GLY A 81 6.12 22.94 27.50
C GLY A 81 4.60 22.87 27.46
N TYR A 82 4.01 21.73 27.06
CA TYR A 82 2.56 21.55 27.11
C TYR A 82 2.11 21.39 28.57
N VAL A 83 1.58 22.46 29.13
CA VAL A 83 1.06 22.51 30.49
C VAL A 83 -0.37 23.04 30.49
N VAL A 84 -1.22 22.39 31.26
CA VAL A 84 -2.59 22.85 31.51
C VAL A 84 -2.58 23.59 32.83
N ALA A 85 -3.15 24.80 32.81
CA ALA A 85 -3.33 25.64 33.99
C ALA A 85 -4.82 25.65 34.37
N ASP A 86 -5.12 25.31 35.61
CA ASP A 86 -6.46 25.42 36.17
C ASP A 86 -6.47 26.40 37.35
N THR A 87 -7.56 27.17 37.47
CA THR A 87 -7.69 28.23 38.47
C THR A 87 -8.70 27.80 39.53
N VAL A 88 -8.19 27.47 40.72
CA VAL A 88 -9.00 26.98 41.84
C VAL A 88 -9.22 28.07 42.88
N THR A 89 -10.45 28.22 43.39
CA THR A 89 -10.74 29.15 44.49
C THR A 89 -10.24 28.57 45.81
N MET A 90 -9.49 29.36 46.59
CA MET A 90 -8.93 28.96 47.90
C MET A 90 -9.98 28.88 49.03
N GLY A 91 -11.27 28.78 48.68
CA GLY A 91 -12.39 28.81 49.62
C GLY A 91 -12.99 30.21 49.83
N LYS A 92 -13.95 30.30 50.75
CA LYS A 92 -14.66 31.54 51.11
C LYS A 92 -14.62 31.75 52.61
N ARG A 93 -14.49 33.00 53.04
CA ARG A 93 -14.68 33.41 54.44
C ARG A 93 -15.97 34.24 54.52
N GLY A 94 -17.04 33.63 55.03
CA GLY A 94 -18.39 34.21 54.93
C GLY A 94 -18.84 34.36 53.47
N LYS A 95 -19.34 35.55 53.08
CA LYS A 95 -19.74 35.85 51.68
C LYS A 95 -18.59 36.20 50.73
N LYS A 96 -17.36 36.40 51.23
CA LYS A 96 -16.21 36.84 50.40
C LYS A 96 -15.27 35.67 50.06
N PRO A 97 -14.84 35.52 48.78
CA PRO A 97 -13.82 34.53 48.41
C PRO A 97 -12.44 34.93 48.94
N LEU A 98 -11.65 33.92 49.33
CA LEU A 98 -10.32 34.10 49.93
C LEU A 98 -9.23 34.39 48.88
N GLY A 99 -9.49 34.08 47.61
CA GLY A 99 -8.56 34.24 46.50
C GLY A 99 -8.62 33.05 45.55
N THR A 100 -7.76 33.08 44.55
CA THR A 100 -7.66 32.05 43.51
C THR A 100 -6.20 31.68 43.33
N ALA A 101 -5.93 30.38 43.21
CA ALA A 101 -4.61 29.83 42.94
C ALA A 101 -4.61 29.17 41.56
N VAL A 102 -3.50 29.30 40.82
CA VAL A 102 -3.32 28.65 39.52
C VAL A 102 -2.45 27.41 39.72
N ILE A 103 -3.00 26.25 39.37
CA ILE A 103 -2.30 24.97 39.39
C ILE A 103 -1.89 24.67 37.95
N ILE A 104 -0.60 24.44 37.72
CA ILE A 104 -0.04 24.17 36.38
C ILE A 104 0.55 22.75 36.38
N GLY A 105 0.19 21.93 35.39
CA GLY A 105 0.69 20.55 35.32
C GLY A 105 0.57 19.90 33.94
N TYR A 106 1.12 18.68 33.84
CA TYR A 106 1.00 17.84 32.65
C TYR A 106 -0.40 17.22 32.56
N PRO A 107 -1.06 17.24 31.38
CA PRO A 107 -2.40 16.67 31.21
C PRO A 107 -2.34 15.14 31.10
N PHE A 108 -2.03 14.45 32.21
CA PHE A 108 -2.00 13.00 32.28
C PHE A 108 -3.28 12.30 31.74
N PRO A 109 -4.51 12.72 32.09
CA PRO A 109 -5.71 12.04 31.61
C PRO A 109 -5.94 12.21 30.10
N GLU A 110 -5.54 13.34 29.52
CA GLU A 110 -5.67 13.57 28.08
C GLU A 110 -4.64 12.75 27.31
N SER A 111 -3.38 12.78 27.76
CA SER A 111 -2.30 11.97 27.20
C SER A 111 -2.62 10.48 27.21
N GLN A 112 -3.14 9.96 28.32
CA GLN A 112 -3.54 8.55 28.40
C GLN A 112 -4.68 8.21 27.44
N ARG A 113 -5.68 9.08 27.29
CA ARG A 113 -6.77 8.89 26.31
C ARG A 113 -6.24 8.90 24.88
N ALA A 114 -5.33 9.82 24.57
CA ALA A 114 -4.69 9.92 23.26
C ALA A 114 -3.85 8.67 22.94
N SER A 115 -3.09 8.13 23.91
CA SER A 115 -2.29 6.91 23.73
C SER A 115 -3.18 5.72 23.39
N ARG A 116 -4.25 5.50 24.18
CA ARG A 116 -5.21 4.42 23.93
C ARG A 116 -5.95 4.57 22.60
N ALA A 117 -6.21 5.80 22.15
CA ALA A 117 -6.82 6.04 20.85
C ALA A 117 -5.84 5.74 19.70
N TYR A 118 -4.56 6.07 19.87
CA TYR A 118 -3.50 5.72 18.93
C TYR A 118 -3.32 4.20 18.85
N GLU A 119 -3.16 3.52 19.99
CA GLU A 119 -2.99 2.06 20.05
C GLU A 119 -4.14 1.31 19.37
N ARG A 120 -5.40 1.74 19.60
CA ARG A 120 -6.56 1.14 18.92
C ARG A 120 -6.54 1.36 17.42
N CYS A 121 -6.23 2.56 16.96
CA CYS A 121 -6.14 2.83 15.52
C CYS A 121 -4.96 2.10 14.87
N TYR A 122 -3.87 1.91 15.61
CA TYR A 122 -2.73 1.15 15.15
C TYR A 122 -3.09 -0.34 14.99
N ALA A 123 -3.78 -0.94 15.96
CA ALA A 123 -4.25 -2.32 15.86
C ALA A 123 -5.14 -2.54 14.63
N ILE A 124 -6.15 -1.69 14.42
CA ILE A 124 -7.00 -1.70 13.22
C ILE A 124 -6.12 -1.61 11.96
N LEU A 125 -5.20 -0.64 11.89
CA LEU A 125 -4.31 -0.53 10.72
C LEU A 125 -3.51 -1.81 10.45
N MET A 126 -3.09 -2.56 11.48
CA MET A 126 -2.37 -3.82 11.30
C MET A 126 -3.26 -4.93 10.76
N ASP A 127 -4.49 -5.06 11.28
CA ASP A 127 -5.46 -6.06 10.83
C ASP A 127 -5.82 -5.82 9.35
N GLU A 128 -6.17 -4.58 8.98
CA GLU A 128 -6.42 -4.22 7.58
C GLU A 128 -5.18 -4.31 6.68
N GLU A 129 -3.96 -4.15 7.22
CA GLU A 129 -2.72 -4.38 6.46
C GLU A 129 -2.51 -5.86 6.13
N GLU A 130 -2.92 -6.77 7.02
CA GLU A 130 -2.91 -8.22 6.79
C GLU A 130 -3.92 -8.60 5.71
N GLU A 131 -5.16 -8.12 5.78
CA GLU A 131 -6.19 -8.34 4.77
C GLU A 131 -5.74 -7.85 3.38
N LEU A 132 -5.10 -6.67 3.29
CA LEU A 132 -4.58 -6.17 2.01
C LEU A 132 -3.49 -7.11 1.43
N LEU A 133 -2.66 -7.72 2.27
CA LEU A 133 -1.62 -8.64 1.78
C LEU A 133 -2.22 -9.88 1.11
N GLU A 134 -3.31 -10.40 1.64
CA GLU A 134 -4.05 -11.51 1.02
C GLU A 134 -4.64 -11.10 -0.33
N LEU A 135 -5.30 -9.94 -0.37
CA LEU A 135 -5.91 -9.39 -1.57
C LEU A 135 -4.89 -9.06 -2.67
N ILE A 136 -3.68 -8.61 -2.30
CA ILE A 136 -2.56 -8.45 -3.25
C ILE A 136 -2.23 -9.78 -3.91
N GLY A 137 -2.21 -10.87 -3.14
CA GLY A 137 -1.95 -12.22 -3.68
C GLY A 137 -2.97 -12.61 -4.74
N GLU A 138 -4.26 -12.41 -4.45
CA GLU A 138 -5.35 -12.68 -5.40
C GLU A 138 -5.24 -11.84 -6.67
N VAL A 139 -4.94 -10.56 -6.55
CA VAL A 139 -4.72 -9.65 -7.70
C VAL A 139 -3.50 -10.08 -8.52
N GLU A 140 -2.39 -10.46 -7.88
CA GLU A 140 -1.20 -10.95 -8.57
C GLU A 140 -1.48 -12.25 -9.35
N GLU A 141 -2.23 -13.18 -8.76
CA GLU A 141 -2.65 -14.42 -9.41
C GLU A 141 -3.57 -14.16 -10.59
N TYR A 142 -4.56 -13.26 -10.42
CA TYR A 142 -5.46 -12.83 -11.49
C TYR A 142 -4.68 -12.23 -12.67
N ILE A 143 -3.80 -11.26 -12.40
CA ILE A 143 -2.99 -10.63 -13.44
C ILE A 143 -2.07 -11.66 -14.14
N ALA A 144 -1.50 -12.59 -13.39
CA ALA A 144 -0.68 -13.68 -13.94
C ALA A 144 -1.48 -14.62 -14.85
N GLY A 145 -2.79 -14.77 -14.62
CA GLY A 145 -3.73 -15.53 -15.45
C GLY A 145 -4.03 -14.90 -16.81
N ILE A 146 -3.82 -13.59 -16.99
CA ILE A 146 -4.17 -12.89 -18.25
C ILE A 146 -3.27 -13.34 -19.40
N ASP A 147 -3.83 -13.95 -20.45
CA ASP A 147 -3.08 -14.46 -21.62
C ASP A 147 -2.30 -13.38 -22.38
N LYS A 148 -2.89 -12.20 -22.53
CA LYS A 148 -2.29 -11.10 -23.29
C LYS A 148 -1.25 -10.37 -22.44
N VAL A 149 0.02 -10.61 -22.76
CA VAL A 149 1.17 -9.96 -22.09
C VAL A 149 1.06 -8.44 -22.07
N GLU A 150 0.54 -7.84 -23.15
CA GLU A 150 0.34 -6.39 -23.22
C GLU A 150 -0.63 -5.88 -22.15
N ILE A 151 -1.78 -6.55 -21.99
CA ILE A 151 -2.79 -6.18 -21.00
C ILE A 151 -2.27 -6.46 -19.59
N ARG A 152 -1.58 -7.60 -19.40
CA ARG A 152 -0.92 -7.94 -18.15
C ARG A 152 0.01 -6.83 -17.68
N ASN A 153 0.87 -6.32 -18.56
CA ASN A 153 1.77 -5.21 -18.25
C ASN A 153 0.99 -3.94 -17.87
N ILE A 154 -0.08 -3.60 -18.60
CA ILE A 154 -0.93 -2.44 -18.26
C ILE A 154 -1.54 -2.60 -16.86
N MET A 155 -2.10 -3.78 -16.56
CA MET A 155 -2.72 -4.08 -15.26
C MET A 155 -1.71 -4.02 -14.11
N THR A 156 -0.52 -4.61 -14.28
CA THR A 156 0.55 -4.56 -13.28
C THR A 156 0.97 -3.12 -12.99
N LEU A 157 1.21 -2.32 -14.03
CA LEU A 157 1.62 -0.92 -13.86
C LEU A 157 0.53 -0.09 -13.15
N TYR A 158 -0.74 -0.35 -13.45
CA TYR A 158 -1.84 0.40 -12.87
C TYR A 158 -2.14 -0.02 -11.43
N TYR A 159 -2.38 -1.31 -11.16
CA TYR A 159 -2.83 -1.79 -9.86
C TYR A 159 -1.67 -2.09 -8.88
N VAL A 160 -0.61 -2.75 -9.35
CA VAL A 160 0.50 -3.16 -8.47
C VAL A 160 1.47 -2.00 -8.24
N GLU A 161 1.86 -1.31 -9.32
CA GLU A 161 2.76 -0.14 -9.21
C GLU A 161 2.04 1.16 -8.86
N ASN A 162 0.70 1.16 -8.81
CA ASN A 162 -0.16 2.29 -8.46
C ASN A 162 0.17 3.57 -9.27
N MET A 163 0.41 3.40 -10.58
CA MET A 163 0.74 4.49 -11.50
C MET A 163 -0.50 5.12 -12.14
N ASN A 164 -0.43 6.41 -12.43
CA ASN A 164 -1.47 7.07 -13.22
C ASN A 164 -1.38 6.69 -14.70
N TRP A 165 -2.48 6.78 -15.47
CA TRP A 165 -2.54 6.41 -16.90
C TRP A 165 -1.46 7.07 -17.76
N VAL A 166 -1.10 8.31 -17.46
CA VAL A 166 0.01 9.02 -18.14
C VAL A 166 1.35 8.32 -17.90
N GLN A 167 1.62 7.94 -16.64
CA GLN A 167 2.86 7.24 -16.27
C GLN A 167 2.88 5.82 -16.86
N VAL A 168 1.74 5.12 -16.84
CA VAL A 168 1.56 3.82 -17.49
C VAL A 168 1.90 3.92 -18.97
N ALA A 169 1.38 4.93 -19.68
CA ALA A 169 1.66 5.12 -21.10
C ALA A 169 3.15 5.36 -21.38
N HIS A 170 3.82 6.21 -20.59
CA HIS A 170 5.26 6.41 -20.70
C HIS A 170 6.03 5.11 -20.47
N ARG A 171 5.69 4.36 -19.42
CA ARG A 171 6.36 3.11 -19.10
C ARG A 171 6.15 2.03 -20.16
N MET A 172 4.95 1.94 -20.73
CA MET A 172 4.64 1.07 -21.86
C MET A 172 5.43 1.45 -23.11
N ASN A 173 5.56 2.75 -23.40
CA ASN A 173 6.38 3.23 -24.50
C ASN A 173 7.87 2.87 -24.33
N ASP A 174 8.39 2.90 -23.10
CA ASP A 174 9.75 2.49 -22.81
C ASP A 174 9.94 0.97 -23.01
N LEU A 175 8.99 0.15 -22.54
CA LEU A 175 9.03 -1.31 -22.68
C LEU A 175 8.96 -1.75 -24.15
N TYR A 176 8.16 -1.07 -24.97
CA TYR A 176 7.95 -1.40 -26.39
C TYR A 176 8.71 -0.48 -27.35
N LYS A 177 9.68 0.29 -26.85
CA LYS A 177 10.41 1.32 -27.61
C LYS A 177 10.98 0.79 -28.94
N ASP A 178 11.60 -0.38 -28.91
CA ASP A 178 12.19 -1.01 -30.10
C ASP A 178 11.14 -1.39 -31.15
N GLN A 179 9.95 -1.80 -30.71
CA GLN A 179 8.86 -2.20 -31.60
C GLN A 179 8.17 -0.98 -32.22
N ILE A 180 8.06 0.09 -31.44
CA ILE A 180 7.56 1.39 -31.90
C ILE A 180 8.54 2.01 -32.90
N PHE A 181 9.84 2.00 -32.60
CA PHE A 181 10.87 2.53 -33.50
C PHE A 181 10.92 1.79 -34.84
N LYS A 182 10.69 0.48 -34.83
CA LYS A 182 10.57 -0.36 -36.04
C LYS A 182 9.23 -0.18 -36.79
N GLY A 183 8.36 0.72 -36.34
CA GLY A 183 7.05 1.00 -36.95
C GLY A 183 6.03 -0.13 -36.81
N LYS A 184 6.29 -1.13 -35.96
CA LYS A 184 5.40 -2.30 -35.78
C LYS A 184 4.23 -2.00 -34.84
N MET A 185 4.40 -1.02 -33.96
CA MET A 185 3.38 -0.59 -32.99
C MET A 185 3.29 0.93 -32.95
N ARG A 186 2.08 1.42 -32.66
CA ARG A 186 1.86 2.83 -32.35
C ARG A 186 2.29 3.12 -30.92
N CYS A 187 2.67 4.36 -30.67
CA CYS A 187 2.90 4.83 -29.30
C CYS A 187 1.62 4.71 -28.47
N TYR A 188 1.81 4.43 -27.18
CA TYR A 188 0.77 4.43 -26.18
C TYR A 188 0.52 5.86 -25.71
N THR A 189 -0.75 6.24 -25.72
CA THR A 189 -1.29 7.39 -25.00
C THR A 189 -2.04 6.90 -23.77
N ASP A 190 -2.28 7.79 -22.81
CA ASP A 190 -3.06 7.51 -21.62
C ASP A 190 -4.46 6.95 -21.96
N ASP A 191 -5.16 7.58 -22.89
CA ASP A 191 -6.46 7.11 -23.38
C ASP A 191 -6.38 5.74 -24.07
N SER A 192 -5.31 5.47 -24.82
CA SER A 192 -5.11 4.17 -25.49
C SER A 192 -4.93 3.05 -24.47
N CYS A 193 -4.15 3.27 -23.42
CA CYS A 193 -3.98 2.34 -22.31
C CYS A 193 -5.29 2.10 -21.58
N ARG A 194 -6.02 3.16 -21.22
CA ARG A 194 -7.30 3.08 -20.54
C ARG A 194 -8.36 2.36 -21.38
N CYS A 195 -8.49 2.70 -22.66
CA CYS A 195 -9.46 2.02 -23.54
C CYS A 195 -9.15 0.53 -23.70
N LYS A 196 -7.87 0.12 -23.72
CA LYS A 196 -7.48 -1.29 -23.78
C LYS A 196 -7.81 -2.03 -22.48
N HIS A 197 -7.62 -1.37 -21.35
CA HIS A 197 -8.01 -1.85 -20.04
C HIS A 197 -9.53 -2.03 -19.94
N ASP A 198 -10.30 -0.98 -20.23
CA ASP A 198 -11.76 -0.98 -20.09
C ASP A 198 -12.39 -2.01 -21.03
N ARG A 199 -11.91 -2.11 -22.29
CA ARG A 199 -12.36 -3.15 -23.22
C ARG A 199 -12.02 -4.57 -22.79
N PHE A 200 -10.95 -4.75 -22.01
CA PHE A 200 -10.63 -6.06 -21.46
C PHE A 200 -11.63 -6.39 -20.35
N LEU A 201 -11.90 -5.45 -19.46
CA LEU A 201 -12.89 -5.59 -18.40
C LEU A 201 -14.35 -5.59 -18.89
N GLU A 202 -14.67 -5.12 -20.09
CA GLU A 202 -16.04 -5.11 -20.65
C GLU A 202 -16.35 -6.31 -21.53
N LYS A 203 -15.33 -6.99 -22.07
CA LYS A 203 -15.53 -8.13 -22.98
C LYS A 203 -15.95 -9.42 -22.28
N ASP A 204 -15.88 -9.41 -20.97
CA ASP A 204 -16.33 -10.47 -20.07
C ASP A 204 -17.60 -10.00 -19.31
#